data_AF-D5T3P5-F1
#
_entry.id   AF-D5T3P5-F1
#
_cell.length_a   1.000
_cell.length_b   1.000
_cell.length_c   1.000
_cell.angle_alpha   90.00
_cell.angle_beta   90.00
_cell.angle_gamma   90.00
#
_symmetry.space_group_name_H-M   'P 1'
#
loop_
_entity.id
_entity.type
_entity.pdbx_description
1 polymer ?
#
loop_
_entity_poly.entity_id
_entity_poly.type
_entity_poly.pdbx_seq_one_letter_code
_entity_poly.pdbx_strand_id
1 'polypeptide(L)'
;MTSEQKVEQMLDDMSVAFSDSDIKASPELRDIIFNYAKELDSKRDYHLIASKLVKRFVMYYWETNKELPPAAIRLHNQVKPYATRYDGIAISTMLLPTWF
;
A
#
# COMPACT_ATOMS: atom_id res chain seq x y z
N MET A 1 18.80 -3.54 -2.53
CA MET A 1 17.75 -4.53 -2.81
C MET A 1 17.33 -4.36 -4.25
N THR A 2 17.18 -5.46 -4.99
CA THR A 2 16.59 -5.48 -6.33
C THR A 2 15.08 -5.21 -6.27
N SER A 3 14.44 -4.89 -7.40
CA SER A 3 12.98 -4.75 -7.47
C SER A 3 12.26 -6.02 -7.01
N GLU A 4 12.80 -7.19 -7.37
CA GLU A 4 12.30 -8.49 -6.93
C GLU A 4 12.28 -8.63 -5.41
N GLN A 5 13.41 -8.31 -4.76
CA GLN A 5 13.51 -8.33 -3.30
C GLN A 5 12.56 -7.34 -2.63
N LYS A 6 12.22 -6.22 -3.30
CA LYS A 6 11.25 -5.25 -2.79
C LYS A 6 9.82 -5.76 -2.87
N VAL A 7 9.49 -6.51 -3.91
CA VAL A 7 8.18 -7.15 -4.04
C VAL A 7 8.00 -8.21 -2.95
N GLU A 8 8.98 -9.12 -2.79
CA GLU A 8 8.91 -10.16 -1.76
C GLU A 8 8.80 -9.55 -0.36
N GLN A 9 9.63 -8.56 -0.04
CA GLN A 9 9.54 -7.87 1.25
C GLN A 9 8.15 -7.26 1.49
N MET A 10 7.55 -6.67 0.47
CA MET A 10 6.23 -6.05 0.60
C MET A 10 5.12 -7.10 0.73
N LEU A 11 5.23 -8.26 0.08
CA LEU A 11 4.34 -9.41 0.28
C LEU A 11 4.47 -9.97 1.70
N ASP A 12 5.69 -10.04 2.24
CA ASP A 12 5.94 -10.45 3.63
C ASP A 12 5.30 -9.47 4.61
N ASP A 13 5.53 -8.16 4.42
CA ASP A 13 4.93 -7.11 5.25
C ASP A 13 3.39 -7.18 5.22
N MET A 14 2.80 -7.42 4.05
CA MET A 14 1.36 -7.63 3.89
C MET A 14 0.88 -8.90 4.60
N SER A 15 1.63 -10.00 4.52
CA SER A 15 1.30 -11.27 5.17
C SER A 15 1.34 -11.16 6.69
N VAL A 16 2.31 -10.42 7.23
CA VAL A 16 2.40 -10.10 8.66
C VAL A 16 1.17 -9.29 9.10
N ALA A 17 0.80 -8.23 8.38
CA ALA A 17 -0.38 -7.43 8.70
C ALA A 17 -1.68 -8.22 8.58
N PHE A 18 -1.84 -9.03 7.52
CA PHE A 18 -3.00 -9.89 7.30
C PHE A 18 -3.20 -10.92 8.41
N SER A 19 -2.11 -11.35 9.05
CA SER A 19 -2.12 -12.33 10.12
C SER A 19 -2.47 -11.76 11.50
N ASP A 20 -2.49 -10.43 11.65
CA ASP A 20 -2.81 -9.72 12.89
C ASP A 20 -4.26 -9.94 13.33
N SER A 21 -4.50 -10.02 14.64
CA SER A 21 -5.84 -10.31 15.19
C SER A 21 -6.86 -9.22 14.90
N ASP A 22 -6.45 -7.95 14.95
CA ASP A 22 -7.36 -6.81 14.75
C ASP A 22 -7.73 -6.68 13.28
N ILE A 23 -6.80 -7.03 12.39
CA ILE A 23 -7.06 -7.13 10.94
C ILE A 23 -7.96 -8.33 10.64
N LYS A 24 -7.73 -9.49 11.27
CA LYS A 24 -8.62 -10.66 11.11
C LYS A 24 -10.04 -10.39 11.58
N ALA A 25 -10.21 -9.55 12.59
CA ALA A 25 -11.51 -9.12 13.09
C ALA A 25 -12.21 -8.08 12.18
N SER A 26 -11.50 -7.50 11.20
CA SER A 26 -12.04 -6.54 10.23
C SER A 26 -12.02 -7.14 8.81
N PRO A 27 -13.15 -7.73 8.34
CA PRO A 27 -13.22 -8.32 7.00
C PRO A 27 -12.80 -7.35 5.89
N GLU A 28 -13.18 -6.07 6.02
CA GLU A 28 -12.85 -5.04 5.04
C GLU A 28 -11.34 -4.78 4.93
N LEU A 29 -10.65 -4.59 6.06
CA LEU A 29 -9.19 -4.38 6.06
C LEU A 29 -8.45 -5.62 5.58
N ARG A 30 -8.96 -6.79 5.95
CA ARG A 30 -8.43 -8.08 5.51
C ARG A 30 -8.52 -8.21 3.99
N ASP A 31 -9.67 -7.87 3.40
CA ASP A 31 -9.88 -7.90 1.96
C ASP A 31 -9.02 -6.87 1.23
N ILE A 32 -8.88 -5.66 1.78
CA ILE A 32 -7.98 -4.63 1.22
C ILE A 32 -6.55 -5.18 1.11
N ILE A 33 -5.99 -5.71 2.20
CA ILE A 33 -4.62 -6.21 2.23
C ILE A 33 -4.46 -7.40 1.28
N PHE A 34 -5.39 -8.35 1.30
CA PHE A 34 -5.35 -9.53 0.45
C PHE A 34 -5.40 -9.20 -1.04
N ASN A 35 -6.30 -8.30 -1.44
CA ASN A 35 -6.47 -7.93 -2.84
C ASN A 35 -5.23 -7.22 -3.39
N TYR A 36 -4.62 -6.32 -2.61
CA TYR A 36 -3.37 -5.68 -3.02
C TYR A 36 -2.16 -6.63 -3.00
N ALA A 37 -2.12 -7.61 -2.08
CA ALA A 37 -1.10 -8.66 -2.13
C ALA A 37 -1.20 -9.48 -3.42
N LYS A 38 -2.42 -9.89 -3.80
CA LYS A 38 -2.66 -10.59 -5.07
C LYS A 38 -2.31 -9.73 -6.30
N GLU A 39 -2.63 -8.44 -6.26
CA GLU A 39 -2.24 -7.52 -7.34
C GLU A 39 -0.71 -7.36 -7.42
N LEU A 40 -0.02 -7.30 -6.27
CA LEU A 40 1.43 -7.21 -6.19
C LEU A 40 2.12 -8.47 -6.72
N ASP A 41 1.64 -9.64 -6.33
CA ASP A 41 2.19 -10.93 -6.78
C ASP A 41 2.09 -11.07 -8.31
N SER A 42 0.96 -10.67 -8.88
CA SER A 42 0.73 -10.74 -10.34
C SER A 42 1.47 -9.66 -11.14
N LYS A 43 1.48 -8.40 -10.68
CA LYS A 43 2.01 -7.27 -11.46
C LYS A 43 3.46 -6.94 -11.15
N ARG A 44 3.97 -7.35 -9.99
CA ARG A 44 5.34 -7.08 -9.49
C ARG A 44 5.70 -5.58 -9.38
N ASP A 45 4.74 -4.68 -9.54
CA ASP A 45 4.95 -3.22 -9.45
C ASP A 45 4.73 -2.73 -8.01
N TYR A 46 5.76 -2.89 -7.18
CA TYR A 46 5.70 -2.49 -5.77
C TYR A 46 5.48 -0.98 -5.58
N HIS A 47 5.88 -0.14 -6.54
CA HIS A 47 5.68 1.31 -6.45
C HIS A 47 4.21 1.69 -6.60
N LEU A 48 3.56 1.17 -7.66
CA LEU A 48 2.15 1.42 -7.92
C LEU A 48 1.28 0.82 -6.80
N ILE A 49 1.56 -0.42 -6.39
CA ILE A 49 0.76 -1.05 -5.33
C ILE A 49 0.92 -0.32 -4.00
N ALA A 50 2.13 0.16 -3.67
CA ALA A 50 2.33 0.95 -2.46
C ALA A 50 1.49 2.24 -2.49
N SER A 51 1.47 2.96 -3.63
CA SER A 51 0.65 4.16 -3.80
C SER A 51 -0.84 3.86 -3.60
N LYS A 52 -1.36 2.81 -4.23
CA LYS A 52 -2.76 2.41 -4.09
C LYS A 52 -3.11 2.00 -2.66
N LEU A 53 -2.28 1.18 -2.02
CA LEU A 53 -2.52 0.66 -0.67
C LEU A 53 -2.57 1.79 0.36
N VAL A 54 -1.59 2.71 0.32
CA VAL A 54 -1.54 3.87 1.22
C VAL A 54 -2.79 4.72 1.09
N LYS A 55 -3.21 5.02 -0.15
CA LYS A 55 -4.42 5.80 -0.41
C LYS A 55 -5.67 5.07 0.04
N ARG A 56 -5.76 3.74 -0.15
CA ARG A 56 -6.90 2.95 0.32
C ARG A 56 -7.02 2.95 1.84
N PHE A 57 -5.92 2.90 2.57
CA PHE A 57 -5.95 3.01 4.03
C PHE A 57 -6.45 4.37 4.52
N VAL A 58 -6.05 5.46 3.86
CA VAL A 58 -6.61 6.80 4.16
C VAL A 58 -8.11 6.83 3.84
N MET A 59 -8.50 6.26 2.70
CA MET A 59 -9.90 6.20 2.28
C MET A 59 -10.76 5.37 3.24
N TYR A 60 -10.24 4.25 3.75
CA TYR A 60 -10.93 3.44 4.76
C TYR A 60 -11.27 4.26 6.01
N TYR A 61 -10.33 5.08 6.50
CA TYR A 61 -10.58 5.96 7.63
C TYR A 61 -11.70 6.97 7.32
N TRP A 62 -11.72 7.55 6.12
CA TRP A 62 -12.78 8.49 5.71
C TRP A 62 -14.14 7.84 5.53
N GLU A 63 -14.20 6.62 5.00
CA GLU A 63 -15.46 5.90 4.77
C GLU A 63 -16.08 5.37 6.07
N THR A 64 -15.24 4.89 6.98
CA THR A 64 -15.71 4.18 8.17
C THR A 64 -15.68 5.03 9.44
N ASN A 65 -14.94 6.14 9.44
CA ASN A 65 -14.55 6.89 10.64
C ASN A 65 -13.88 6.02 11.73
N LYS A 66 -13.31 4.88 11.35
CA LYS A 66 -12.59 3.97 12.26
C LYS A 66 -11.10 4.13 12.08
N GLU A 67 -10.39 4.24 13.19
CA GLU A 67 -8.93 4.25 13.17
C GLU A 67 -8.39 2.93 12.62
N LEU A 68 -7.24 3.03 11.95
CA LEU A 68 -6.52 1.86 11.46
C LEU A 68 -5.88 1.13 12.65
N PRO A 69 -6.01 -0.21 12.74
CA PRO A 69 -5.29 -0.98 13.74
C PRO A 69 -3.77 -0.79 13.61
N PRO A 70 -3.01 -0.98 14.70
CA PRO A 70 -1.56 -0.77 14.70
C PRO A 70 -0.82 -1.54 13.59
N ALA A 71 -1.29 -2.75 13.23
CA ALA A 71 -0.70 -3.52 12.13
C ALA A 71 -0.87 -2.86 10.75
N ALA A 72 -2.04 -2.28 10.47
CA ALA A 72 -2.26 -1.53 9.24
C ALA A 72 -1.46 -0.23 9.21
N ILE A 73 -1.30 0.46 10.35
CA ILE A 73 -0.44 1.64 10.46
C ILE A 73 1.03 1.28 10.20
N ARG A 74 1.52 0.18 10.77
CA ARG A 74 2.89 -0.31 10.50
C ARG A 74 3.08 -0.60 9.02
N LEU A 75 2.18 -1.36 8.41
CA LEU A 75 2.22 -1.67 6.98
C LEU A 75 2.21 -0.40 6.14
N HIS A 76 1.29 0.53 6.42
CA HIS A 76 1.25 1.85 5.77
C HIS A 76 2.62 2.54 5.81
N ASN A 77 3.25 2.60 6.98
CA ASN A 77 4.54 3.27 7.15
C ASN A 77 5.68 2.54 6.43
N GLN A 78 5.67 1.20 6.38
CA GLN A 78 6.66 0.40 5.65
C GLN A 78 6.60 0.64 4.14
N VAL A 79 5.39 0.77 3.57
CA VAL A 79 5.21 0.94 2.12
C VAL A 79 5.22 2.40 1.66
N LYS A 80 4.95 3.36 2.56
CA LYS A 80 4.84 4.80 2.24
C LYS A 80 6.02 5.36 1.45
N PRO A 81 7.30 5.03 1.73
CA PRO A 81 8.42 5.55 0.94
C PRO A 81 8.33 5.20 -0.55
N TYR A 82 7.84 4.01 -0.90
CA TYR A 82 7.66 3.59 -2.30
C TYR A 82 6.50 4.34 -2.96
N ALA A 83 5.41 4.55 -2.22
CA ALA A 83 4.26 5.35 -2.66
C ALA A 83 4.67 6.81 -2.96
N THR A 84 5.39 7.45 -2.04
CA THR A 84 5.84 8.84 -2.20
C THR A 84 6.72 9.00 -3.43
N ARG A 85 7.63 8.05 -3.69
CA ARG A 85 8.47 8.08 -4.89
C ARG A 85 7.63 7.95 -6.17
N TYR A 86 6.68 7.01 -6.20
CA TYR A 86 5.80 6.81 -7.35
C TYR A 86 4.98 8.06 -7.65
N ASP A 87 4.30 8.58 -6.62
CA ASP A 87 3.43 9.75 -6.76
C ASP A 87 4.20 11.00 -7.15
N GLY A 88 5.41 11.20 -6.62
CA GLY A 88 6.26 12.32 -7.01
C GLY A 88 6.66 12.27 -8.49
N ILE A 89 7.03 11.08 -9.00
CA ILE A 89 7.33 10.89 -10.42
C ILE A 89 6.07 11.13 -11.26
N ALA A 90 4.95 10.50 -10.93
CA ALA A 90 3.70 10.64 -11.67
C ALA A 90 3.22 12.11 -11.75
N ILE A 91 3.25 12.82 -10.61
CA ILE A 91 2.91 14.25 -10.55
C ILE A 91 3.88 15.08 -11.39
N SER A 92 5.19 14.82 -11.29
CA SER A 92 6.17 15.54 -12.10
C SER A 92 5.92 15.35 -13.59
N THR A 93 5.67 14.13 -14.06
CA THR A 93 5.33 13.84 -15.47
C THR A 93 4.05 14.54 -15.92
N MET A 94 3.03 14.64 -15.06
CA MET A 94 1.80 15.36 -15.36
C MET A 94 1.99 16.88 -15.45
N LEU A 95 2.96 17.43 -14.71
CA LEU A 95 3.25 18.88 -14.69
C LEU A 95 4.32 19.30 -15.71
N LEU A 96 5.12 18.37 -16.25
CA LEU A 96 6.10 18.66 -17.32
C LEU A 96 5.51 19.44 -18.52
N PRO A 97 4.29 19.16 -19.01
CA PRO A 97 3.67 19.92 -20.11
C PRO A 97 3.34 21.38 -19.77
N THR A 98 3.40 21.78 -18.50
CA THR A 98 3.10 23.16 -18.05
C THR A 98 4.35 24.03 -17.86
N TRP A 99 5.55 23.45 -18.02
CA TRP A 99 6.84 24.12 -17.81
C TRP A 99 7.64 24.40 -19.09
N PHE A 100 7.12 23.98 -20.26
CA PHE A 100 7.60 24.31 -21.61
C PHE A 100 6.46 24.94 -22.40
#